data_AF-A0A2Y9TY07-F1
#
_entry.id   AF-A0A2Y9TY07-F1
#
_cell.length_a   1.000
_cell.length_b   1.000
_cell.length_c   1.000
_cell.angle_alpha   90.00
_cell.angle_beta   90.00
_cell.angle_gamma   90.00
#
_symmetry.space_group_name_H-M   'P 1'
#
loop_
_entity.id
_entity.type
_entity.pdbx_description
1 polymer ?
#
loop_
_entity_poly.entity_id
_entity_poly.type
_entity_poly.pdbx_seq_one_letter_code
_entity_poly.pdbx_strand_id
1 'polypeptide(L)'
;MTRKDGLLALLVVVVWGFNFVVIKMGLHNMPPLLLAGLRFMLVAFPALLFVARPKIPFRLLLGYGLTISFGQFALLFSAIKFGMPAGLASLVLQSQAFFTLIIAASVFNERLQAKQFAGIALAVIGVLVLVEASLNGQDVTMLGFMLTLGAAFSWASGNIFNKLIMQHEARPAVMSLVVWSALIPVIPFLLASALFEGPGLMLQSLIEIDTITLLSLVYLAFVATIIGYGIWGSLLGRYETWRVAPLSLLVPVVGMTSSALLLGEKLTSLQLLGAFLIMAGLYINVFGLRIWRRKLIKG
;
A
#
# COMPACT_ATOMS: atom_id res chain seq x y z
N MET A 1 -19.72 16.15 0.46
CA MET A 1 -18.29 16.52 0.30
C MET A 1 -18.26 17.78 -0.54
N THR A 2 -17.55 18.82 -0.11
CA THR A 2 -17.42 20.02 -0.95
C THR A 2 -16.67 19.68 -2.24
N ARG A 3 -16.86 20.47 -3.32
CA ARG A 3 -16.13 20.26 -4.58
C ARG A 3 -14.62 20.33 -4.39
N LYS A 4 -14.14 21.23 -3.53
CA LYS A 4 -12.72 21.39 -3.20
C LYS A 4 -12.16 20.12 -2.55
N ASP A 5 -12.86 19.57 -1.56
CA ASP A 5 -12.43 18.34 -0.88
C ASP A 5 -12.49 17.11 -1.79
N GLY A 6 -13.42 17.10 -2.75
CA GLY A 6 -13.45 16.11 -3.84
C GLY A 6 -12.21 16.13 -4.71
N LEU A 7 -11.78 17.32 -5.13
CA LEU A 7 -10.57 17.48 -5.91
C LEU A 7 -9.32 17.10 -5.10
N LEU A 8 -9.27 17.43 -3.81
CA LEU A 8 -8.18 17.02 -2.93
C LEU A 8 -8.11 15.50 -2.77
N ALA A 9 -9.25 14.81 -2.64
CA ALA A 9 -9.27 13.35 -2.59
C ALA A 9 -8.77 12.72 -3.90
N LEU A 10 -9.20 13.25 -5.05
CA LEU A 10 -8.73 12.81 -6.36
C LEU A 10 -7.23 13.07 -6.55
N LEU A 11 -6.72 14.21 -6.08
CA LEU A 11 -5.30 14.50 -6.08
C LEU A 11 -4.52 13.45 -5.28
N VAL A 12 -4.99 13.06 -4.09
CA VAL A 12 -4.35 11.99 -3.30
C VAL A 12 -4.37 10.66 -4.05
N VAL A 13 -5.49 10.31 -4.68
CA VAL A 13 -5.60 9.09 -5.50
C VAL A 13 -4.56 9.09 -6.63
N VAL A 14 -4.40 10.22 -7.31
CA VAL A 14 -3.40 10.37 -8.37
C VAL A 14 -1.99 10.24 -7.80
N VAL A 15 -1.70 10.96 -6.72
CA VAL A 15 -0.39 10.92 -6.06
C VAL A 15 -0.01 9.49 -5.61
N TRP A 16 -0.97 8.75 -5.04
CA TRP A 16 -0.76 7.37 -4.64
C TRP A 16 -0.70 6.39 -5.81
N GLY A 17 -1.47 6.61 -6.88
CA GLY A 17 -1.38 5.80 -8.09
C GLY A 17 -0.01 5.92 -8.77
N PHE A 18 0.49 7.14 -8.88
CA PHE A 18 1.83 7.42 -9.41
C PHE A 18 2.96 6.89 -8.53
N ASN A 19 2.69 6.58 -7.25
CA ASN A 19 3.70 6.09 -6.31
C ASN A 19 4.44 4.87 -6.86
N PHE A 20 3.73 3.92 -7.48
CA PHE A 20 4.32 2.69 -8.01
C PHE A 20 5.26 2.95 -9.19
N VAL A 21 4.89 3.89 -10.07
CA VAL A 21 5.74 4.32 -11.19
C VAL A 21 7.00 4.98 -10.67
N VAL A 22 6.87 5.87 -9.69
CA VAL A 22 8.01 6.57 -9.08
C VAL A 22 8.92 5.62 -8.31
N ILE A 23 8.37 4.61 -7.64
CA ILE A 23 9.18 3.53 -7.03
C ILE A 23 10.00 2.85 -8.12
N LYS A 24 9.37 2.41 -9.23
CA LYS A 24 10.07 1.70 -10.30
C LYS A 24 11.18 2.56 -10.94
N MET A 25 10.93 3.86 -11.14
CA MET A 25 11.96 4.79 -11.63
C MET A 25 13.11 4.96 -10.63
N GLY A 26 12.83 5.14 -9.34
CA GLY A 26 13.86 5.27 -8.30
C GLY A 26 14.67 3.99 -8.05
N LEU A 27 14.12 2.82 -8.39
CA LEU A 27 14.80 1.53 -8.26
C LEU A 27 15.77 1.22 -9.41
N HIS A 28 15.87 2.09 -10.42
CA HIS A 28 16.75 1.87 -11.56
C HIS A 28 18.23 1.77 -11.11
N ASN A 29 18.69 2.77 -10.35
CA ASN A 29 20.09 2.86 -9.88
C ASN A 29 20.24 2.64 -8.37
N MET A 30 19.15 2.40 -7.65
CA MET A 30 19.21 2.23 -6.20
C MET A 30 18.64 0.89 -5.74
N PRO A 31 19.30 0.21 -4.80
CA PRO A 31 18.77 -1.00 -4.18
C PRO A 31 17.43 -0.73 -3.46
N PRO A 32 16.47 -1.67 -3.53
CA PRO A 32 15.12 -1.48 -3.00
C PRO A 32 15.04 -1.20 -1.50
N LEU A 33 15.84 -1.87 -0.68
CA LEU A 33 15.80 -1.70 0.76
C LEU A 33 16.45 -0.37 1.16
N LEU A 34 17.50 0.04 0.46
CA LEU A 34 18.10 1.37 0.63
C LEU A 34 17.12 2.49 0.29
N LEU A 35 16.47 2.42 -0.88
CA LEU A 35 15.50 3.44 -1.31
C LEU A 35 14.34 3.57 -0.30
N ALA A 36 13.83 2.45 0.21
CA ALA A 36 12.81 2.44 1.24
C ALA A 36 13.32 3.03 2.57
N GLY A 37 14.53 2.66 2.99
CA GLY A 37 15.18 3.20 4.19
C GLY A 37 15.35 4.72 4.14
N LEU A 38 15.87 5.24 3.02
CA LEU A 38 16.04 6.69 2.78
C LEU A 38 14.69 7.42 2.77
N ARG A 39 13.66 6.85 2.12
CA ARG A 39 12.30 7.40 2.16
C ARG A 39 11.81 7.55 3.59
N PHE A 40 11.90 6.50 4.41
CA PHE A 40 11.44 6.54 5.80
C PHE A 40 12.29 7.46 6.68
N MET A 41 13.59 7.55 6.44
CA MET A 41 14.47 8.51 7.12
C MET A 41 14.05 9.96 6.84
N LEU A 42 13.78 10.29 5.58
CA LEU A 42 13.31 11.62 5.17
C LEU A 42 11.92 11.98 5.71
N VAL A 43 11.03 10.99 5.87
CA VAL A 43 9.70 11.20 6.45
C VAL A 43 9.79 11.37 7.97
N ALA A 44 10.60 10.56 8.63
CA ALA A 44 10.65 10.51 10.08
C ALA A 44 11.40 11.70 10.69
N PHE A 45 12.43 12.22 10.01
CA PHE A 45 13.26 13.31 10.52
C PHE A 45 12.48 14.63 10.78
N PRO A 46 11.67 15.16 9.84
CA PRO A 46 10.85 16.35 10.10
C PRO A 46 9.75 16.06 11.10
N ALA A 47 9.14 14.87 11.03
CA ALA A 47 7.95 14.55 11.79
C ALA A 47 8.22 14.35 13.29
N LEU A 48 9.44 13.95 13.67
CA LEU A 48 9.90 13.89 15.06
C LEU A 48 9.82 15.24 15.78
N LEU A 49 10.03 16.35 15.06
CA LEU A 49 10.08 17.69 15.66
C LEU A 49 8.69 18.23 16.04
N PHE A 50 7.63 17.71 15.43
CA PHE A 50 6.28 18.26 15.56
C PHE A 50 5.27 17.32 16.22
N VAL A 51 5.63 16.06 16.47
CA VAL A 51 4.65 15.03 16.86
C VAL A 51 5.05 14.31 18.15
N ALA A 52 4.25 14.49 19.20
CA ALA A 52 4.45 13.85 20.50
C ALA A 52 4.34 12.31 20.42
N ARG A 53 5.10 11.62 21.28
CA ARG A 53 5.15 10.15 21.36
C ARG A 53 3.80 9.56 21.78
N PRO A 54 3.30 8.52 21.10
CA PRO A 54 2.07 7.86 21.49
C PRO A 54 2.29 7.09 22.80
N LYS A 55 1.37 7.23 23.76
CA LYS A 55 1.39 6.53 25.05
C LYS A 55 0.88 5.09 24.92
N ILE A 56 1.59 4.27 24.15
CA ILE A 56 1.22 2.86 23.88
C ILE A 56 2.39 1.91 24.18
N PRO A 57 2.11 0.63 24.48
CA PRO A 57 3.15 -0.37 24.67
C PRO A 57 4.08 -0.44 23.45
N PHE A 58 5.39 -0.38 23.69
CA PHE A 58 6.39 -0.39 22.62
C PHE A 58 6.30 -1.64 21.73
N ARG A 59 5.88 -2.79 22.28
CA ARG A 59 5.65 -4.02 21.52
C ARG A 59 4.59 -3.87 20.42
N LEU A 60 3.50 -3.14 20.70
CA LEU A 60 2.44 -2.89 19.71
C LEU A 60 2.91 -1.90 18.65
N LEU A 61 3.63 -0.85 19.07
CA LEU A 61 4.23 0.11 18.15
C LEU A 61 5.25 -0.56 17.22
N LEU A 62 6.11 -1.44 17.76
CA LEU A 62 7.05 -2.27 17.00
C LEU A 62 6.33 -3.18 16.03
N GLY A 63 5.33 -3.95 16.49
CA GLY A 63 4.54 -4.83 15.63
C GLY A 63 3.89 -4.08 14.49
N TYR A 64 3.30 -2.91 14.78
CA TYR A 64 2.72 -2.03 13.78
C TYR A 64 3.76 -1.52 12.77
N GLY A 65 4.87 -0.92 13.22
CA GLY A 65 5.90 -0.38 12.32
C GLY A 65 6.63 -1.45 11.49
N LEU A 66 6.90 -2.62 12.07
CA LEU A 66 7.56 -3.72 11.36
C LEU A 66 6.67 -4.34 10.28
N THR A 67 5.34 -4.35 10.48
CA THR A 67 4.41 -4.95 9.50
C THR A 67 3.96 -3.93 8.46
N ILE A 68 3.41 -2.79 8.90
CA ILE A 68 2.83 -1.79 8.01
C ILE A 68 3.88 -0.95 7.28
N SER A 69 5.08 -0.81 7.84
CA SER A 69 6.15 0.00 7.23
C SER A 69 7.26 -0.89 6.69
N PHE A 70 7.98 -1.60 7.54
CA PHE A 70 9.13 -2.40 7.07
C PHE A 70 8.70 -3.53 6.13
N GLY A 71 7.89 -4.48 6.60
CA GLY A 71 7.53 -5.68 5.85
C GLY A 71 6.77 -5.37 4.57
N GLN A 72 5.78 -4.49 4.63
CA GLN A 72 5.05 -4.04 3.43
C GLN A 72 5.99 -3.46 2.37
N PHE A 73 6.81 -2.46 2.72
CA PHE A 73 7.61 -1.75 1.71
C PHE A 73 8.86 -2.51 1.29
N ALA A 74 9.48 -3.30 2.18
CA ALA A 74 10.60 -4.18 1.84
C ALA A 74 10.21 -5.18 0.77
N LEU A 75 9.08 -5.85 0.98
CA LEU A 75 8.57 -6.85 0.04
C LEU A 75 8.08 -6.20 -1.26
N LEU A 76 7.39 -5.05 -1.19
CA LEU A 76 6.90 -4.35 -2.38
C LEU A 76 8.03 -3.79 -3.26
N PHE A 77 9.02 -3.13 -2.66
CA PHE A 77 10.14 -2.55 -3.42
C PHE A 77 10.98 -3.66 -4.04
N SER A 78 11.21 -4.73 -3.29
CA SER A 78 11.87 -5.94 -3.80
C SER A 78 11.07 -6.57 -4.94
N ALA A 79 9.74 -6.68 -4.82
CA ALA A 79 8.88 -7.22 -5.87
C ALA A 79 9.05 -6.47 -7.19
N ILE A 80 9.00 -5.13 -7.13
CA ILE A 80 9.17 -4.27 -8.32
C ILE A 80 10.57 -4.42 -8.92
N LYS A 81 11.62 -4.50 -8.09
CA LYS A 81 13.00 -4.73 -8.55
C LYS A 81 13.16 -6.10 -9.22
N PHE A 82 12.50 -7.14 -8.69
CA PHE A 82 12.56 -8.51 -9.21
C PHE A 82 11.57 -8.79 -10.35
N GLY A 83 11.00 -7.75 -10.98
CA GLY A 83 10.23 -7.89 -12.21
C GLY A 83 8.71 -7.88 -12.04
N MET A 84 8.18 -7.39 -10.92
CA MET A 84 6.76 -7.06 -10.82
C MET A 84 6.46 -5.75 -11.57
N PRO A 85 5.55 -5.73 -12.56
CA PRO A 85 5.09 -4.49 -13.19
C PRO A 85 4.46 -3.56 -12.16
N ALA A 86 4.76 -2.26 -12.25
CA ALA A 86 4.29 -1.26 -11.28
C ALA A 86 2.75 -1.18 -11.28
N GLY A 87 2.12 -1.31 -12.45
CA GLY A 87 0.68 -1.34 -12.60
C GLY A 87 0.04 -2.51 -11.83
N LEU A 88 0.54 -3.73 -12.04
CA LEU A 88 0.04 -4.91 -11.33
C LEU A 88 0.35 -4.87 -9.83
N ALA A 89 1.52 -4.35 -9.44
CA ALA A 89 1.87 -4.21 -8.04
C ALA A 89 0.83 -3.37 -7.28
N SER A 90 0.36 -2.27 -7.89
CA SER A 90 -0.66 -1.39 -7.30
C SER A 90 -2.00 -2.08 -7.04
N LEU A 91 -2.35 -3.04 -7.88
CA LEU A 91 -3.58 -3.82 -7.77
C LEU A 91 -3.42 -4.98 -6.80
N VAL A 92 -2.39 -5.81 -6.96
CA VAL A 92 -2.18 -7.01 -6.15
C VAL A 92 -1.99 -6.63 -4.68
N LEU A 93 -1.35 -5.49 -4.40
CA LEU A 93 -1.22 -4.95 -3.05
C LEU A 93 -2.58 -4.69 -2.37
N GLN A 94 -3.63 -4.38 -3.12
CA GLN A 94 -4.98 -4.19 -2.57
C GLN A 94 -5.59 -5.47 -1.98
N SER A 95 -5.00 -6.63 -2.26
CA SER A 95 -5.35 -7.89 -1.59
C SER A 95 -5.25 -7.81 -0.08
N GLN A 96 -4.50 -6.82 0.45
CA GLN A 96 -4.43 -6.48 1.87
C GLN A 96 -5.82 -6.31 2.50
N ALA A 97 -6.81 -5.80 1.75
CA ALA A 97 -8.16 -5.61 2.27
C ALA A 97 -8.82 -6.95 2.61
N PHE A 98 -8.63 -7.97 1.77
CA PHE A 98 -9.15 -9.31 2.01
C PHE A 98 -8.38 -10.02 3.12
N PHE A 99 -7.05 -9.94 3.12
CA PHE A 99 -6.24 -10.48 4.22
C PHE A 99 -6.59 -9.84 5.55
N THR A 100 -6.81 -8.53 5.59
CA THR A 100 -7.20 -7.81 6.81
C THR A 100 -8.51 -8.36 7.35
N LEU A 101 -9.50 -8.62 6.48
CA LEU A 101 -10.78 -9.20 6.89
C LEU A 101 -10.63 -10.62 7.43
N ILE A 102 -9.84 -11.46 6.77
CA ILE A 102 -9.62 -12.84 7.18
C ILE A 102 -8.91 -12.87 8.55
N ILE A 103 -7.82 -12.12 8.70
CA ILE A 103 -7.07 -12.05 9.97
C ILE A 103 -7.95 -11.43 11.06
N ALA A 104 -8.73 -10.38 10.76
CA ALA A 104 -9.63 -9.75 11.73
C ALA A 104 -10.73 -10.71 12.20
N ALA A 105 -11.33 -11.49 11.29
CA ALA A 105 -12.32 -12.50 11.65
C ALA A 105 -11.73 -13.55 12.60
N SER A 106 -10.49 -13.98 12.37
CA SER A 106 -9.80 -14.95 13.24
C SER A 106 -9.37 -14.36 14.58
N VAL A 107 -8.84 -13.13 14.61
CA VAL A 107 -8.29 -12.52 15.83
C VAL A 107 -9.39 -11.93 16.73
N PHE A 108 -10.43 -11.34 16.14
CA PHE A 108 -11.51 -10.68 16.88
C PHE A 108 -12.81 -11.49 16.93
N ASN A 109 -12.82 -12.71 16.38
CA ASN A 109 -14.02 -13.55 16.24
C ASN A 109 -15.20 -12.83 15.56
N GLU A 110 -14.88 -11.95 14.60
CA GLU A 110 -15.88 -11.20 13.85
C GLU A 110 -16.54 -12.08 12.78
N ARG A 111 -17.88 -12.05 12.71
CA ARG A 111 -18.63 -12.79 11.70
C ARG A 111 -18.53 -12.10 10.33
N LEU A 112 -17.97 -12.82 9.36
CA LEU A 112 -17.94 -12.38 7.97
C LEU A 112 -19.35 -12.41 7.36
N GLN A 113 -19.71 -11.35 6.64
CA GLN A 113 -20.97 -11.24 5.91
C GLN A 113 -20.87 -12.01 4.59
N ALA A 114 -22.00 -12.55 4.09
CA ALA A 114 -22.04 -13.30 2.82
C ALA A 114 -21.44 -12.53 1.63
N LYS A 115 -21.60 -11.19 1.60
CA LYS A 115 -21.00 -10.32 0.57
C LYS A 115 -19.45 -10.34 0.60
N GLN A 116 -18.86 -10.49 1.78
CA GLN A 116 -17.41 -10.52 1.94
C GLN A 116 -16.85 -11.86 1.43
N PHE A 117 -17.57 -12.97 1.64
CA PHE A 117 -17.22 -14.25 1.02
C PHE A 117 -17.23 -14.18 -0.50
N ALA A 118 -18.28 -13.59 -1.10
CA ALA A 118 -18.34 -13.40 -2.56
C ALA A 118 -17.18 -12.54 -3.08
N GLY A 119 -16.86 -11.44 -2.39
CA GLY A 119 -15.72 -10.59 -2.75
C GLY A 119 -14.38 -11.30 -2.63
N ILE A 120 -14.17 -12.09 -1.56
CA ILE A 120 -12.96 -12.90 -1.36
C ILE A 120 -12.84 -13.97 -2.45
N ALA A 121 -13.92 -14.70 -2.75
CA ALA A 121 -13.91 -15.73 -3.78
C ALA A 121 -13.53 -15.15 -5.15
N LEU A 122 -14.12 -14.01 -5.53
CA LEU A 122 -13.81 -13.35 -6.80
C LEU A 122 -12.35 -12.85 -6.86
N ALA A 123 -11.83 -12.33 -5.74
CA ALA A 123 -10.44 -11.91 -5.65
C ALA A 123 -9.47 -13.09 -5.72
N VAL A 124 -9.79 -14.23 -5.09
CA VAL A 124 -8.99 -15.46 -5.19
C VAL A 124 -8.94 -15.95 -6.63
N ILE A 125 -10.08 -15.97 -7.34
CA ILE A 125 -10.11 -16.33 -8.78
C ILE A 125 -9.23 -15.35 -9.58
N GLY A 126 -9.34 -14.05 -9.33
CA GLY A 126 -8.50 -13.06 -10.00
C GLY A 126 -7.01 -13.27 -9.74
N VAL A 127 -6.61 -13.58 -8.50
CA VAL A 127 -5.22 -13.93 -8.14
C VAL A 127 -4.75 -15.18 -8.87
N LEU A 128 -5.58 -16.23 -8.97
CA LEU A 128 -5.23 -17.46 -9.70
C LEU A 128 -5.02 -17.20 -11.19
N VAL A 129 -5.87 -16.36 -11.81
CA VAL A 129 -5.70 -15.93 -13.21
C VAL A 129 -4.38 -15.15 -13.41
N LEU A 130 -4.00 -14.30 -12.45
CA LEU A 130 -2.72 -13.59 -12.51
C LEU A 130 -1.51 -14.52 -12.34
N VAL A 131 -1.62 -15.55 -11.49
CA VAL A 131 -0.59 -16.58 -11.33
C VAL A 131 -0.42 -17.37 -12.63
N GLU A 132 -1.52 -17.78 -13.26
CA GLU A 132 -1.49 -18.48 -14.55
C GLU A 132 -0.85 -17.62 -15.66
N ALA A 133 -1.19 -16.33 -15.72
CA ALA A 133 -0.55 -15.40 -16.63
C ALA A 133 0.97 -15.31 -16.40
N SER A 134 1.40 -15.31 -15.14
CA SER A 134 2.83 -15.26 -14.76
C SER A 134 3.56 -16.56 -15.14
N LEU A 135 2.93 -17.73 -14.97
CA LEU A 135 3.50 -19.04 -15.30
C LEU A 135 3.66 -19.26 -16.81
N ASN A 136 2.81 -18.63 -17.63
CA ASN A 136 2.90 -18.67 -19.09
C ASN A 136 4.02 -17.78 -19.67
N GLY A 137 4.94 -17.28 -18.84
CA GLY A 137 6.09 -16.48 -19.28
C GLY A 137 5.74 -15.05 -19.69
N GLN A 138 4.57 -14.54 -19.31
CA GLN A 138 4.14 -13.19 -19.64
C GLN A 138 4.65 -12.18 -18.60
N ASP A 139 5.86 -11.65 -18.80
CA ASP A 139 6.45 -10.43 -18.22
C ASP A 139 6.40 -10.21 -16.68
N VAL A 140 5.85 -11.15 -15.90
CA VAL A 140 5.69 -11.08 -14.45
C VAL A 140 6.39 -12.27 -13.83
N THR A 141 7.36 -12.00 -12.96
CA THR A 141 8.03 -13.08 -12.23
C THR A 141 7.14 -13.59 -11.09
N MET A 142 7.07 -14.91 -10.93
CA MET A 142 6.37 -15.54 -9.80
C MET A 142 6.90 -15.02 -8.45
N LEU A 143 8.22 -14.76 -8.38
CA LEU A 143 8.85 -14.16 -7.21
C LEU A 143 8.29 -12.76 -6.92
N GLY A 144 8.24 -11.86 -7.91
CA GLY A 144 7.68 -10.51 -7.75
C GLY A 144 6.21 -10.54 -7.32
N PHE A 145 5.42 -11.45 -7.88
CA PHE A 145 4.03 -11.64 -7.50
C PHE A 145 3.88 -12.10 -6.03
N MET A 146 4.62 -13.13 -5.62
CA MET A 146 4.57 -13.66 -4.25
C MET A 146 5.08 -12.65 -3.22
N LEU A 147 6.12 -11.88 -3.56
CA LEU A 147 6.59 -10.78 -2.73
C LEU A 147 5.51 -9.70 -2.59
N THR A 148 4.77 -9.37 -3.65
CA THR A 148 3.66 -8.41 -3.58
C THR A 148 2.50 -8.90 -2.71
N LEU A 149 2.16 -10.20 -2.80
CA LEU A 149 1.18 -10.81 -1.89
C LEU A 149 1.67 -10.82 -0.44
N GLY A 150 2.96 -11.09 -0.21
CA GLY A 150 3.59 -10.98 1.10
C GLY A 150 3.53 -9.56 1.64
N ALA A 151 3.76 -8.55 0.80
CA ALA A 151 3.62 -7.13 1.15
C ALA A 151 2.17 -6.81 1.57
N ALA A 152 1.19 -7.31 0.81
CA ALA A 152 -0.23 -7.16 1.12
C ALA A 152 -0.62 -7.83 2.45
N PHE A 153 -0.09 -9.02 2.73
CA PHE A 153 -0.30 -9.73 3.99
C PHE A 153 0.36 -9.02 5.18
N SER A 154 1.57 -8.48 4.97
CA SER A 154 2.28 -7.69 5.99
C SER A 154 1.51 -6.42 6.34
N TRP A 155 1.00 -5.70 5.32
CA TRP A 155 0.12 -4.56 5.53
C TRP A 155 -1.14 -4.97 6.29
N ALA A 156 -1.80 -6.05 5.89
CA ALA A 156 -2.98 -6.54 6.58
C ALA A 156 -2.72 -6.83 8.07
N SER A 157 -1.59 -7.45 8.39
CA SER A 157 -1.15 -7.66 9.78
C SER A 157 -0.97 -6.34 10.54
N GLY A 158 -0.39 -5.32 9.88
CA GLY A 158 -0.29 -3.97 10.43
C GLY A 158 -1.64 -3.31 10.72
N ASN A 159 -2.65 -3.54 9.88
CA ASN A 159 -4.00 -3.06 10.15
C ASN A 159 -4.60 -3.68 11.42
N ILE A 160 -4.26 -4.94 11.73
CA ILE A 160 -4.70 -5.62 12.95
C ILE A 160 -4.02 -5.02 14.18
N PHE A 161 -2.71 -4.76 14.13
CA PHE A 161 -2.02 -4.02 15.19
C PHE A 161 -2.62 -2.63 15.40
N ASN A 162 -2.93 -1.90 14.32
CA ASN A 162 -3.61 -0.62 14.42
C ASN A 162 -4.95 -0.73 15.17
N LYS A 163 -5.77 -1.73 14.81
CA LYS A 163 -7.06 -1.98 15.47
C LYS A 163 -6.89 -2.33 16.95
N LEU A 164 -5.91 -3.16 17.30
CA LEU A 164 -5.56 -3.48 18.70
C LEU A 164 -5.13 -2.22 19.48
N ILE A 165 -4.34 -1.34 18.85
CA ILE A 165 -3.89 -0.07 19.44
C ILE A 165 -5.07 0.89 19.66
N MET A 166 -6.02 0.95 18.73
CA MET A 166 -7.22 1.79 18.86
C MET A 166 -8.19 1.30 19.96
N GLN A 167 -8.10 0.04 20.37
CA GLN A 167 -8.84 -0.50 21.51
C GLN A 167 -8.20 -0.17 22.86
N HIS A 168 -6.95 0.29 22.89
CA HIS A 168 -6.27 0.70 24.12
C HIS A 168 -6.82 2.02 24.67
N GLU A 169 -6.85 2.18 26.00
CA GLU A 169 -7.43 3.36 26.67
C GLU A 169 -6.80 4.68 26.23
N ALA A 170 -5.49 4.68 25.98
CA ALA A 170 -4.74 5.87 25.59
C ALA A 170 -5.12 6.44 24.20
N ARG A 171 -5.76 5.62 23.33
CA ARG A 171 -6.20 5.96 21.95
C ARG A 171 -5.37 7.07 21.28
N PRO A 172 -4.11 6.78 20.88
CA PRO A 172 -3.24 7.82 20.36
C PRO A 172 -3.80 8.41 19.06
N ALA A 173 -3.44 9.66 18.78
CA ALA A 173 -3.74 10.25 17.47
C ALA A 173 -3.09 9.43 16.36
N VAL A 174 -3.84 9.15 15.28
CA VAL A 174 -3.37 8.32 14.16
C VAL A 174 -2.08 8.86 13.54
N MET A 175 -1.94 10.19 13.43
CA MET A 175 -0.70 10.82 12.94
C MET A 175 0.50 10.55 13.86
N SER A 176 0.30 10.54 15.19
CA SER A 176 1.35 10.17 16.15
C SER A 176 1.78 8.73 15.98
N LEU A 177 0.82 7.82 15.79
CA LEU A 177 1.11 6.42 15.53
C LEU A 177 1.93 6.23 14.24
N VAL A 178 1.50 6.84 13.12
CA VAL A 178 2.18 6.72 11.81
C VAL A 178 3.59 7.29 11.83
N VAL A 179 3.79 8.45 12.47
CA VAL A 179 5.11 9.10 12.54
C VAL A 179 6.08 8.28 13.38
N TRP A 180 5.66 7.84 14.56
CA TRP A 180 6.52 7.05 15.44
C TRP A 180 6.76 5.64 14.91
N SER A 181 5.80 5.08 14.16
CA SER A 181 6.01 3.80 13.47
C SER A 181 6.95 3.91 12.29
N ALA A 182 7.02 5.07 11.62
CA ALA A 182 7.92 5.32 10.49
C ALA A 182 9.42 5.38 10.90
N LEU A 183 9.73 5.53 12.19
CA LEU A 183 11.11 5.46 12.71
C LEU A 183 11.61 4.02 12.82
N ILE A 184 10.72 3.11 13.23
CA ILE A 184 11.03 1.70 13.42
C ILE A 184 11.65 1.06 12.18
N PRO A 185 11.14 1.24 10.94
CA PRO A 185 11.68 0.59 9.76
C PRO A 185 13.04 1.12 9.31
N VAL A 186 13.49 2.30 9.76
CA VAL A 186 14.75 2.91 9.28
C VAL A 186 15.94 1.99 9.57
N ILE A 187 16.09 1.53 10.82
CA ILE A 187 17.21 0.66 11.21
C ILE A 187 17.11 -0.71 10.50
N PRO A 188 15.98 -1.44 10.53
CA PRO A 188 15.79 -2.67 9.76
C PRO A 188 16.06 -2.53 8.27
N PHE A 189 15.68 -1.41 7.62
CA PHE A 189 15.96 -1.20 6.21
C PHE A 189 17.44 -1.05 5.92
N LEU A 190 18.16 -0.24 6.71
CA LEU A 190 19.61 -0.06 6.53
C LEU A 190 20.37 -1.36 6.82
N LEU A 191 19.97 -2.10 7.86
CA LEU A 191 20.56 -3.40 8.17
C LEU A 191 20.27 -4.42 7.08
N ALA A 192 19.02 -4.51 6.61
CA ALA A 192 18.65 -5.43 5.54
C ALA A 192 19.33 -5.06 4.22
N SER A 193 19.47 -3.77 3.92
CA SER A 193 20.26 -3.30 2.77
C SER A 193 21.72 -3.74 2.89
N ALA A 194 22.36 -3.50 4.03
CA ALA A 194 23.74 -3.92 4.26
C ALA A 194 23.93 -5.46 4.18
N LEU A 195 22.96 -6.24 4.65
CA LEU A 195 23.04 -7.71 4.68
C LEU A 195 22.69 -8.37 3.35
N PHE A 196 21.64 -7.92 2.65
CA PHE A 196 21.12 -8.57 1.45
C PHE A 196 21.61 -7.92 0.15
N GLU A 197 21.83 -6.61 0.15
CA GLU A 197 22.26 -5.85 -1.03
C GLU A 197 23.78 -5.57 -1.00
N GLY A 198 24.37 -5.57 0.20
CA GLY A 198 25.80 -5.44 0.43
C GLY A 198 26.23 -3.98 0.69
N PRO A 199 27.15 -3.75 1.63
CA PRO A 199 27.55 -2.39 2.03
C PRO A 199 28.26 -1.62 0.90
N GLY A 200 28.95 -2.33 -0.01
CA GLY A 200 29.62 -1.73 -1.17
C GLY A 200 28.62 -1.14 -2.17
N LEU A 201 27.60 -1.91 -2.54
CA LEU A 201 26.51 -1.45 -3.41
C LEU A 201 25.73 -0.30 -2.77
N MET A 202 25.49 -0.38 -1.46
CA MET A 202 24.84 0.70 -0.72
C MET A 202 25.63 2.01 -0.80
N LEU A 203 26.93 1.98 -0.52
CA LEU A 203 27.78 3.18 -0.54
C LEU A 203 27.92 3.73 -1.97
N GLN A 204 28.14 2.87 -2.95
CA GLN A 204 28.23 3.26 -4.35
C GLN A 204 26.93 3.93 -4.83
N SER A 205 25.77 3.37 -4.50
CA SER A 205 24.46 3.93 -4.89
C SER A 205 24.18 5.29 -4.24
N LEU A 206 24.79 5.59 -3.08
CA LEU A 206 24.69 6.90 -2.44
C LEU A 206 25.62 7.93 -3.10
N ILE A 207 26.80 7.52 -3.55
CA ILE A 207 27.77 8.39 -4.22
C ILE A 207 27.31 8.71 -5.65
N GLU A 208 26.81 7.70 -6.37
CA GLU A 208 26.38 7.77 -7.77
C GLU A 208 24.88 8.06 -7.91
N ILE A 209 24.27 8.69 -6.90
CA ILE A 209 22.83 8.97 -6.93
C ILE A 209 22.49 9.91 -8.09
N ASP A 210 21.66 9.43 -9.00
CA ASP A 210 21.22 10.20 -10.15
C ASP A 210 20.01 11.08 -9.82
N THR A 211 19.72 12.03 -10.71
CA THR A 211 18.64 13.01 -10.51
C THR A 211 17.26 12.34 -10.47
N ILE A 212 17.03 11.27 -11.22
CA ILE A 212 15.73 10.56 -11.25
C ILE A 212 15.49 9.87 -9.91
N THR A 213 16.50 9.19 -9.37
CA THR A 213 16.43 8.56 -8.04
C THR A 213 16.20 9.60 -6.94
N LEU A 214 16.92 10.73 -6.97
CA LEU A 214 16.75 11.80 -5.99
C LEU A 214 15.34 12.42 -6.04
N LEU A 215 14.84 12.76 -7.23
CA LEU A 215 13.48 13.28 -7.40
C LEU A 215 12.42 12.25 -6.98
N SER A 216 12.68 10.97 -7.24
CA SER A 216 11.81 9.88 -6.80
C SER A 216 11.75 9.81 -5.26
N LEU A 217 12.90 9.90 -4.57
CA LEU A 217 12.94 9.96 -3.11
C LEU A 217 12.15 11.15 -2.54
N VAL A 218 12.35 12.34 -3.11
CA VAL A 218 11.63 13.56 -2.69
C VAL A 218 10.13 13.39 -2.88
N TYR A 219 9.70 12.87 -4.02
CA TYR A 219 8.29 12.58 -4.28
C TYR A 219 7.73 11.55 -3.29
N LEU A 220 8.43 10.44 -3.07
CA LEU A 220 7.96 9.36 -2.20
C LEU A 220 7.86 9.81 -0.73
N ALA A 221 8.82 10.60 -0.25
CA ALA A 221 8.85 11.08 1.12
C ALA A 221 7.85 12.23 1.35
N PHE A 222 7.94 13.30 0.57
CA PHE A 222 7.19 14.52 0.86
C PHE A 222 5.80 14.51 0.20
N VAL A 223 5.73 14.20 -1.09
CA VAL A 223 4.47 14.31 -1.85
C VAL A 223 3.55 13.14 -1.51
N ALA A 224 4.01 11.90 -1.69
CA ALA A 224 3.17 10.73 -1.49
C ALA A 224 2.88 10.45 -0.02
N THR A 225 3.86 10.64 0.85
CA THR A 225 3.71 10.31 2.27
C THR A 225 3.19 11.52 3.07
N ILE A 226 3.94 12.61 3.20
CA ILE A 226 3.54 13.73 4.06
C ILE A 226 2.27 14.42 3.54
N ILE A 227 2.27 14.88 2.28
CA ILE A 227 1.12 15.60 1.69
C ILE A 227 -0.05 14.63 1.48
N GLY A 228 0.21 13.47 0.88
CA GLY A 228 -0.81 12.45 0.59
C GLY A 228 -1.57 11.99 1.85
N TYR A 229 -0.85 11.49 2.87
CA TYR A 229 -1.49 11.07 4.11
C TYR A 229 -2.03 12.25 4.93
N GLY A 230 -1.41 13.44 4.86
CA GLY A 230 -1.92 14.64 5.53
C GLY A 230 -3.29 15.09 5.00
N ILE A 231 -3.44 15.20 3.68
CA ILE A 231 -4.72 15.52 3.04
C ILE A 231 -5.74 14.43 3.33
N TRP A 232 -5.37 13.16 3.15
CA TRP A 232 -6.27 12.03 3.36
C TRP A 232 -6.75 11.94 4.81
N GLY A 233 -5.84 12.09 5.78
CA GLY A 233 -6.16 12.13 7.20
C GLY A 233 -7.08 13.28 7.56
N SER A 234 -6.85 14.48 7.01
CA SER A 234 -7.76 15.62 7.19
C SER A 234 -9.15 15.34 6.60
N LEU A 235 -9.24 14.68 5.44
CA LEU A 235 -10.52 14.32 4.83
C LEU A 235 -11.27 13.29 5.67
N LEU A 236 -10.60 12.27 6.19
CA LEU A 236 -11.19 11.28 7.10
C LEU A 236 -11.60 11.89 8.44
N GLY A 237 -10.92 12.94 8.91
CA GLY A 237 -11.32 13.68 10.11
C GLY A 237 -12.55 14.58 9.90
N ARG A 238 -12.80 15.03 8.67
CA ARG A 238 -13.91 15.95 8.32
C ARG A 238 -15.14 15.26 7.75
N TYR A 239 -14.95 14.08 7.14
CA TYR A 239 -15.99 13.35 6.45
C TYR A 239 -16.08 11.92 6.93
N GLU A 240 -17.30 11.38 6.88
CA GLU A 240 -17.55 9.97 7.12
C GLU A 240 -16.68 9.06 6.25
N THR A 241 -16.06 8.04 6.87
CA THR A 241 -15.15 7.09 6.21
C THR A 241 -15.76 6.46 4.96
N TRP A 242 -17.07 6.18 4.95
CA TRP A 242 -17.74 5.58 3.78
C TRP A 242 -17.77 6.48 2.54
N ARG A 243 -17.58 7.81 2.69
CA ARG A 243 -17.52 8.74 1.56
C ARG A 243 -16.13 8.84 0.96
N VAL A 244 -15.09 8.78 1.81
CA VAL A 244 -13.71 9.00 1.41
C VAL A 244 -13.03 7.68 1.05
N ALA A 245 -13.18 6.64 1.87
CA ALA A 245 -12.49 5.36 1.70
C ALA A 245 -12.70 4.73 0.31
N PRO A 246 -13.89 4.74 -0.31
CA PRO A 246 -14.04 4.13 -1.63
C PRO A 246 -13.26 4.84 -2.75
N LEU A 247 -12.85 6.10 -2.57
CA LEU A 247 -12.03 6.80 -3.55
C LEU A 247 -10.64 6.16 -3.69
N SER A 248 -10.13 5.47 -2.65
CA SER A 248 -8.86 4.76 -2.75
C SER A 248 -8.91 3.56 -3.70
N LEU A 249 -10.10 3.10 -4.10
CA LEU A 249 -10.28 2.08 -5.15
C LEU A 249 -9.84 2.57 -6.53
N LEU A 250 -9.72 3.89 -6.71
CA LEU A 250 -9.20 4.47 -7.95
C LEU A 250 -7.67 4.44 -8.03
N VAL A 251 -6.97 4.18 -6.91
CA VAL A 251 -5.50 4.16 -6.87
C VAL A 251 -4.90 3.12 -7.82
N PRO A 252 -5.37 1.85 -7.84
CA PRO A 252 -4.87 0.86 -8.81
C PRO A 252 -5.19 1.23 -10.25
N VAL A 253 -6.32 1.88 -10.50
CA VAL A 253 -6.69 2.33 -11.85
C VAL A 253 -5.68 3.37 -12.33
N VAL A 254 -5.39 4.38 -11.51
CA VAL A 254 -4.36 5.38 -11.84
C VAL A 254 -2.97 4.74 -11.90
N GLY A 255 -2.64 3.80 -11.02
CA GLY A 255 -1.38 3.08 -11.03
C GLY A 255 -1.15 2.29 -12.33
N MET A 256 -2.15 1.53 -12.78
CA MET A 256 -2.09 0.80 -14.04
C MET A 256 -2.03 1.75 -15.25
N THR A 257 -2.86 2.80 -15.29
CA THR A 257 -2.85 3.76 -16.40
C THR A 257 -1.55 4.55 -16.47
N SER A 258 -1.04 5.05 -15.34
CA SER A 258 0.23 5.79 -15.29
C SER A 258 1.42 4.89 -15.66
N SER A 259 1.41 3.63 -15.22
CA SER A 259 2.46 2.67 -15.61
C SER A 259 2.45 2.37 -17.11
N ALA A 260 1.27 2.17 -17.70
CA ALA A 260 1.15 1.95 -19.13
C ALA A 260 1.61 3.15 -19.96
N LEU A 261 1.31 4.38 -19.51
CA LEU A 261 1.67 5.61 -20.24
C LEU A 261 3.15 6.00 -20.08
N LEU A 262 3.71 5.87 -18.86
CA LEU A 262 5.04 6.39 -18.54
C LEU A 262 6.14 5.33 -18.65
N LEU A 263 5.82 4.08 -18.31
CA LEU A 263 6.79 2.97 -18.36
C LEU A 263 6.60 2.07 -19.58
N GLY A 264 5.55 2.32 -20.39
CA GLY A 264 5.22 1.49 -21.54
C GLY A 264 4.80 0.07 -21.16
N GLU A 265 4.42 -0.17 -19.90
CA GLU A 265 4.00 -1.49 -19.43
C GLU A 265 2.69 -1.91 -20.12
N LYS A 266 2.72 -2.99 -20.91
CA LYS A 266 1.53 -3.55 -21.55
C LYS A 266 1.07 -4.75 -20.75
N LEU A 267 -0.13 -4.66 -20.20
CA LEU A 267 -0.77 -5.79 -19.53
C LEU A 267 -1.40 -6.71 -20.57
N THR A 268 -1.21 -8.01 -20.40
CA THR A 268 -1.84 -9.01 -21.26
C THR A 268 -3.34 -9.12 -20.98
N SER A 269 -4.10 -9.70 -21.91
CA SER A 269 -5.55 -9.89 -21.72
C SER A 269 -5.88 -10.70 -20.46
N LEU A 270 -5.04 -11.69 -20.11
CA LEU A 270 -5.18 -12.47 -18.88
C LEU A 270 -4.92 -11.60 -17.63
N GLN A 271 -3.89 -10.76 -17.68
CA GLN A 271 -3.59 -9.83 -16.58
C GLN A 271 -4.71 -8.81 -16.37
N LEU A 272 -5.30 -8.30 -17.45
CA LEU A 272 -6.47 -7.41 -17.38
C LEU A 272 -7.70 -8.11 -16.82
N LEU A 273 -7.93 -9.37 -17.18
CA LEU A 273 -9.02 -10.17 -16.63
C LEU A 273 -8.84 -10.39 -15.12
N GLY A 274 -7.64 -10.81 -14.69
CA GLY A 274 -7.32 -10.95 -13.26
C GLY A 274 -7.48 -9.63 -12.51
N ALA A 275 -7.05 -8.52 -13.11
CA ALA A 275 -7.24 -7.17 -12.57
C ALA A 275 -8.70 -6.79 -12.37
N PHE A 276 -9.52 -7.04 -13.39
CA PHE A 276 -10.95 -6.80 -13.33
C PHE A 276 -11.61 -7.62 -12.22
N LEU A 277 -11.26 -8.90 -12.08
CA LEU A 277 -11.82 -9.78 -11.05
C LEU A 277 -11.46 -9.32 -9.63
N ILE A 278 -10.20 -8.94 -9.39
CA ILE A 278 -9.77 -8.40 -8.09
C ILE A 278 -10.50 -7.10 -7.77
N MET A 279 -10.57 -6.18 -8.73
CA MET A 279 -11.28 -4.90 -8.57
C MET A 279 -12.77 -5.10 -8.30
N ALA A 280 -13.42 -6.01 -9.02
CA ALA A 280 -14.82 -6.36 -8.83
C ALA A 280 -15.05 -6.98 -7.43
N GLY A 281 -14.16 -7.88 -6.99
CA GLY A 281 -14.23 -8.48 -5.66
C GLY A 281 -14.11 -7.43 -4.56
N LEU A 282 -13.22 -6.45 -4.76
CA LEU A 282 -12.98 -5.37 -3.81
C LEU A 282 -14.16 -4.40 -3.77
N TYR A 283 -14.76 -4.10 -4.92
CA TYR A 283 -15.98 -3.32 -5.02
C TYR A 283 -17.15 -3.98 -4.28
N ILE A 284 -17.36 -5.29 -4.49
CA ILE A 284 -18.39 -6.07 -3.76
C ILE A 284 -18.12 -6.04 -2.26
N ASN A 285 -16.86 -6.11 -1.84
CA ASN A 285 -16.50 -6.05 -0.44
C ASN A 285 -16.87 -4.70 0.21
N VAL A 286 -16.48 -3.60 -0.43
CA VAL A 286 -16.67 -2.23 0.08
C VAL A 286 -18.15 -1.82 0.04
N PHE A 287 -18.84 -2.05 -1.08
CA PHE A 287 -20.21 -1.56 -1.28
C PHE A 287 -21.29 -2.61 -0.99
N GLY A 288 -20.93 -3.90 -0.94
CA GLY A 288 -21.91 -5.00 -1.00
C GLY A 288 -22.59 -5.12 -2.37
N LEU A 289 -23.46 -6.12 -2.51
CA LEU A 289 -24.35 -6.29 -3.67
C LEU A 289 -25.49 -5.24 -3.68
N ARG A 290 -25.18 -3.96 -3.41
CA ARG A 290 -26.13 -2.85 -3.29
C ARG A 290 -26.89 -2.51 -4.58
N ILE A 291 -26.63 -3.23 -5.66
CA ILE A 291 -27.45 -3.20 -6.88
C ILE A 291 -28.89 -3.68 -6.58
N TRP A 292 -29.12 -4.47 -5.52
CA TRP A 292 -30.42 -5.11 -5.29
C TRP A 292 -31.24 -4.63 -4.08
N ARG A 293 -30.87 -3.51 -3.42
CA ARG A 293 -31.64 -2.98 -2.27
C ARG A 293 -32.43 -1.70 -2.52
N ARG A 294 -32.45 -1.18 -3.75
CA ARG A 294 -33.29 -0.02 -4.11
C ARG A 294 -34.75 -0.35 -4.45
N LYS A 295 -35.16 -1.63 -4.41
CA LYS A 295 -36.55 -2.05 -4.73
C LYS A 295 -37.44 -2.45 -3.54
N LEU A 296 -36.99 -2.32 -2.28
CA LEU A 296 -37.81 -2.70 -1.10
C LEU A 296 -38.12 -1.54 -0.13
N ILE A 297 -37.89 -0.29 -0.52
CA ILE A 297 -38.26 0.90 0.30
C ILE A 297 -39.02 1.94 -0.52
N LYS A 298 -39.81 1.50 -1.50
CA LYS A 298 -40.84 2.35 -2.12
C LYS A 298 -42.07 1.51 -2.42
N GLY A 299 -43.13 1.77 -1.66
CA GLY A 299 -44.49 1.31 -1.90
C GLY A 299 -44.81 0.01 -1.21
#